data_AF-A0A972H581-F1
#
_entry.id   AF-A0A972H581-F1
#
_cell.length_a   1.000
_cell.length_b   1.000
_cell.length_c   1.000
_cell.angle_alpha   90.00
_cell.angle_beta   90.00
_cell.angle_gamma   90.00
#
_symmetry.space_group_name_H-M   'P 1'
#
loop_
_entity.id
_entity.type
_entity.pdbx_description
1 polymer ?
#
loop_
_entity_poly.entity_id
_entity_poly.type
_entity_poly.pdbx_seq_one_letter_code
_entity_poly.pdbx_strand_id
1 'polypeptide(L)'
;MHEESEKKGWFKRVKQEEAKAFEELDVLLRALDRVFNPENLPLSTTDYTIKDFYPEMVIIRDGLLRVLNILEQLIPDSQKNMYWFQKYAEQTYLSDKKRDYLRTKLYKQDSPEKSLLLLYDSFINLKGIINDLLKTKKISYSGFKNFGDVVSKSIRENRYFNPFEI
;
A
#
# COMPACT_ATOMS: atom_id res chain seq x y z
N MET A 1 -31.27 -1.75 10.40
CA MET A 1 -30.38 -1.82 11.59
C MET A 1 -29.46 -3.04 11.62
N HIS A 2 -29.66 -4.10 10.83
CA HIS A 2 -28.74 -5.26 10.82
C HIS A 2 -27.40 -5.02 10.09
N GLU A 3 -27.38 -4.27 8.97
CA GLU A 3 -26.15 -4.07 8.16
C GLU A 3 -25.05 -3.23 8.82
N GLU A 4 -25.37 -2.30 9.72
CA GLU A 4 -24.35 -1.51 10.43
C GLU A 4 -23.60 -2.32 11.49
N SER A 5 -24.23 -3.38 12.03
CA SER A 5 -23.60 -4.26 13.02
C SER A 5 -22.60 -5.24 12.38
N GLU A 6 -22.86 -5.70 11.15
CA GLU A 6 -21.90 -6.52 10.39
C GLU A 6 -20.70 -5.71 9.90
N LYS A 7 -20.90 -4.44 9.53
CA LYS A 7 -19.80 -3.52 9.19
C LYS A 7 -18.90 -3.24 10.40
N LYS A 8 -19.47 -3.16 11.61
CA LYS A 8 -18.73 -2.96 12.87
C LYS A 8 -18.34 -4.31 13.49
N GLY A 9 -17.34 -4.98 12.92
CA GLY A 9 -16.79 -6.17 13.58
C GLY A 9 -16.05 -7.16 12.69
N TRP A 10 -16.11 -7.01 11.37
CA TRP A 10 -15.36 -7.90 10.47
C TRP A 10 -13.86 -7.81 10.73
N PHE A 11 -13.32 -6.62 11.03
CA PHE A 11 -11.90 -6.48 11.33
C PHE A 11 -11.49 -7.26 12.58
N LYS A 12 -12.29 -7.23 13.65
CA LYS A 12 -11.98 -7.98 14.87
C LYS A 12 -11.91 -9.49 14.60
N ARG A 13 -12.82 -9.97 13.76
CA ARG A 13 -12.87 -11.38 13.34
C ARG A 13 -11.66 -11.75 12.49
N VAL A 14 -11.43 -11.01 11.41
CA VAL A 14 -10.27 -11.22 10.50
C VAL A 14 -8.95 -11.09 11.26
N LYS A 15 -8.83 -10.16 12.21
CA LYS A 15 -7.62 -10.02 13.04
C LYS A 15 -7.31 -11.27 13.86
N GLN A 16 -8.32 -12.02 14.27
CA GLN A 16 -8.14 -13.27 15.01
C GLN A 16 -7.89 -14.45 14.06
N GLU A 17 -8.63 -14.53 12.96
CA GLU A 17 -8.56 -15.63 11.99
C GLU A 17 -7.26 -15.58 11.17
N GLU A 18 -6.79 -14.38 10.82
CA GLU A 18 -5.69 -14.13 9.89
C GLU A 18 -4.46 -13.50 10.58
N ALA A 19 -4.22 -13.84 11.85
CA ALA A 19 -3.13 -13.27 12.65
C ALA A 19 -1.75 -13.38 11.96
N LYS A 20 -1.46 -14.51 11.33
CA LYS A 20 -0.22 -14.73 10.56
C LYS A 20 -0.09 -13.80 9.35
N ALA A 21 -1.20 -13.50 8.69
CA ALA A 21 -1.19 -12.58 7.55
C ALA A 21 -0.88 -11.15 8.01
N PHE A 22 -1.34 -10.74 9.20
CA PHE A 22 -0.95 -9.46 9.81
C PHE A 22 0.53 -9.41 10.23
N GLU A 23 1.06 -10.49 10.80
CA GLU A 23 2.49 -10.59 11.12
C GLU A 23 3.36 -10.49 9.85
N GLU A 24 2.98 -11.22 8.80
CA GLU A 24 3.68 -11.16 7.52
C GLU A 24 3.57 -9.75 6.89
N LEU A 25 2.38 -9.13 6.95
CA LEU A 25 2.18 -7.76 6.50
C LEU A 25 3.14 -6.79 7.20
N ASP A 26 3.24 -6.84 8.54
CA ASP A 26 4.16 -5.98 9.30
C ASP A 26 5.61 -6.13 8.81
N VAL A 27 6.09 -7.37 8.68
CA VAL A 27 7.45 -7.65 8.20
C VAL A 27 7.66 -7.13 6.77
N LEU A 28 6.71 -7.36 5.87
CA LEU A 28 6.81 -6.90 4.49
C LEU A 28 6.79 -5.38 4.38
N LEU A 29 5.96 -4.68 5.16
CA LEU A 29 5.93 -3.21 5.19
C LEU A 29 7.26 -2.65 5.68
N ARG A 30 7.88 -3.24 6.72
CA ARG A 30 9.23 -2.86 7.16
C ARG A 30 10.28 -3.08 6.07
N ALA A 31 10.23 -4.22 5.41
CA ALA A 31 11.17 -4.56 4.34
C ALA A 31 11.05 -3.59 3.16
N LEU A 32 9.83 -3.27 2.74
CA LEU A 32 9.55 -2.36 1.64
C LEU A 32 9.93 -0.91 1.94
N ASP A 33 9.86 -0.44 3.19
CA ASP A 33 10.40 0.88 3.56
C ASP A 33 11.94 0.87 3.51
N ARG A 34 12.58 -0.21 4.00
CA ARG A 34 14.04 -0.26 4.19
C ARG A 34 14.86 -0.63 2.96
N VAL A 35 14.27 -1.33 1.99
CA VAL A 35 14.97 -1.79 0.77
C VAL A 35 15.50 -0.62 -0.07
N PHE A 36 14.91 0.58 0.07
CA PHE A 36 15.32 1.79 -0.64
C PHE A 36 16.52 2.53 -0.03
N ASN A 37 17.10 2.01 1.05
CA ASN A 37 18.43 2.40 1.47
C ASN A 37 19.46 1.45 0.81
N PRO A 38 20.31 1.93 -0.12
CA PRO A 38 21.34 1.10 -0.75
C PRO A 38 22.30 0.42 0.22
N GLU A 39 22.51 0.99 1.42
CA GLU A 39 23.35 0.37 2.46
C GLU A 39 22.74 -0.93 3.01
N ASN A 40 21.43 -1.10 2.88
CA ASN A 40 20.74 -2.33 3.27
C ASN A 40 20.76 -3.40 2.16
N LEU A 41 21.33 -3.09 0.99
CA LEU A 41 21.35 -3.96 -0.17
C LEU A 41 22.72 -4.62 -0.32
N PRO A 42 22.79 -5.88 -0.78
CA PRO A 42 24.05 -6.56 -1.07
C PRO A 42 24.64 -6.07 -2.41
N LEU A 43 25.01 -4.79 -2.48
CA LEU A 43 25.53 -4.16 -3.69
C LEU A 43 27.05 -4.35 -3.80
N SER A 44 27.52 -4.66 -5.00
CA SER A 44 28.95 -4.79 -5.31
C SER A 44 29.66 -3.45 -5.55
N THR A 45 28.90 -2.37 -5.78
CA THR A 45 29.42 -1.02 -6.03
C THR A 45 28.78 0.00 -5.10
N THR A 46 29.59 0.95 -4.65
CA THR A 46 29.15 2.13 -3.90
C THR A 46 28.83 3.32 -4.81
N ASP A 47 29.17 3.24 -6.11
CA ASP A 47 28.76 4.26 -7.08
C ASP A 47 27.36 3.96 -7.62
N TYR A 48 26.36 4.56 -6.98
CA TYR A 48 24.96 4.41 -7.35
C TYR A 48 24.58 5.18 -8.61
N THR A 49 25.41 6.14 -9.06
CA THR A 49 25.06 7.01 -10.20
C THR A 49 25.05 6.25 -11.52
N ILE A 50 25.92 5.25 -11.65
CA ILE A 50 26.05 4.41 -12.84
C ILE A 50 25.29 3.09 -12.75
N LYS A 51 24.85 2.70 -11.54
CA LYS A 51 24.14 1.44 -11.31
C LYS A 51 22.73 1.49 -11.89
N ASP A 52 22.35 0.41 -12.55
CA ASP A 52 20.97 0.12 -12.88
C ASP A 52 20.28 -0.57 -11.68
N PHE A 53 19.20 0.04 -11.20
CA PHE A 53 18.36 -0.46 -10.11
C PHE A 53 17.16 -1.27 -10.60
N TYR A 54 17.09 -1.57 -11.90
CA TYR A 54 16.03 -2.41 -12.47
C TYR A 54 15.86 -3.76 -11.75
N PRO A 55 16.93 -4.54 -11.45
CA PRO A 55 16.78 -5.81 -10.74
C PRO A 55 16.14 -5.67 -9.37
N GLU A 56 16.55 -4.66 -8.60
CA GLU A 56 15.99 -4.36 -7.29
C GLU A 56 14.51 -3.95 -7.40
N MET A 57 14.16 -3.16 -8.41
CA MET A 57 12.76 -2.76 -8.66
C MET A 57 11.86 -3.95 -9.04
N VAL A 58 12.38 -4.98 -9.69
CA VAL A 58 11.62 -6.23 -9.94
C VAL A 58 11.29 -6.92 -8.61
N ILE A 59 12.28 -7.05 -7.71
CA ILE A 59 12.08 -7.65 -6.38
C ILE A 59 11.07 -6.84 -5.56
N ILE A 60 11.18 -5.51 -5.60
CA ILE A 60 10.25 -4.60 -4.92
C ILE A 60 8.83 -4.79 -5.46
N ARG A 61 8.63 -4.91 -6.78
CA ARG A 61 7.32 -5.19 -7.37
C ARG A 61 6.73 -6.47 -6.79
N ASP A 62 7.52 -7.53 -6.70
CA ASP A 62 7.04 -8.82 -6.20
C ASP A 62 6.66 -8.71 -4.71
N GLY A 63 7.41 -7.94 -3.91
CA GLY A 63 7.04 -7.58 -2.54
C GLY A 63 5.74 -6.77 -2.43
N LEU A 64 5.54 -5.77 -3.30
CA LEU A 64 4.30 -5.00 -3.37
C LEU A 64 3.10 -5.88 -3.75
N LEU A 65 3.28 -6.81 -4.69
CA LEU A 65 2.25 -7.77 -5.07
C LEU A 65 1.92 -8.73 -3.91
N ARG A 66 2.92 -9.16 -3.13
CA ARG A 66 2.66 -9.98 -1.94
C ARG A 66 1.85 -9.21 -0.89
N VAL A 67 2.19 -7.96 -0.63
CA VAL A 67 1.39 -7.09 0.26
C VAL A 67 -0.04 -6.97 -0.25
N LEU A 68 -0.23 -6.71 -1.55
CA LEU A 68 -1.58 -6.64 -2.13
C LEU A 68 -2.37 -7.93 -1.95
N ASN A 69 -1.76 -9.09 -2.19
CA ASN A 69 -2.44 -10.37 -1.99
C ASN A 69 -2.88 -10.57 -0.54
N ILE A 70 -2.06 -10.15 0.43
CA ILE A 70 -2.43 -10.19 1.85
C ILE A 70 -3.59 -9.24 2.13
N LEU A 71 -3.54 -8.00 1.62
CA LEU A 71 -4.64 -7.05 1.79
C LEU A 71 -5.93 -7.54 1.16
N GLU A 72 -5.87 -8.19 -0.01
CA GLU A 72 -7.02 -8.82 -0.67
C GLU A 72 -7.61 -9.99 0.12
N GLN A 73 -6.78 -10.75 0.84
CA GLN A 73 -7.21 -11.79 1.77
C GLN A 73 -7.86 -11.20 3.02
N LEU A 74 -7.29 -10.13 3.58
CA LEU A 74 -7.78 -9.50 4.80
C LEU A 74 -9.08 -8.72 4.59
N ILE A 75 -9.28 -8.10 3.43
CA ILE A 75 -10.46 -7.28 3.15
C ILE A 75 -11.55 -8.15 2.52
N PRO A 76 -12.75 -8.28 3.13
CA PRO A 76 -13.85 -9.04 2.56
C PRO A 76 -14.25 -8.53 1.16
N ASP A 77 -14.64 -9.43 0.27
CA ASP A 77 -15.01 -9.09 -1.12
C ASP A 77 -16.14 -8.06 -1.19
N SER A 78 -17.13 -8.13 -0.29
CA SER A 78 -18.20 -7.13 -0.21
C SER A 78 -17.69 -5.72 0.08
N GLN A 79 -16.67 -5.60 0.93
CA GLN A 79 -16.03 -4.31 1.25
C GLN A 79 -15.16 -3.82 0.10
N LYS A 80 -14.40 -4.69 -0.56
CA LYS A 80 -13.62 -4.36 -1.76
C LYS A 80 -14.54 -3.85 -2.88
N ASN A 81 -15.60 -4.59 -3.19
CA ASN A 81 -16.55 -4.24 -4.24
C ASN A 81 -17.25 -2.90 -3.96
N MET A 82 -17.70 -2.70 -2.72
CA MET A 82 -18.29 -1.43 -2.29
C MET A 82 -17.30 -0.28 -2.44
N TYR A 83 -16.05 -0.47 -2.03
CA TYR A 83 -14.99 0.54 -2.15
C TYR A 83 -14.74 0.93 -3.61
N TRP A 84 -14.60 -0.04 -4.51
CA TRP A 84 -14.39 0.23 -5.94
C TRP A 84 -15.59 0.89 -6.60
N PHE A 85 -16.80 0.44 -6.26
CA PHE A 85 -18.02 1.07 -6.74
C PHE A 85 -18.09 2.53 -6.31
N GLN A 86 -17.80 2.81 -5.03
CA GLN A 86 -17.76 4.17 -4.52
C GLN A 86 -16.70 5.00 -5.25
N LYS A 87 -15.46 4.51 -5.40
CA LYS A 87 -14.38 5.22 -6.10
C LYS A 87 -14.72 5.52 -7.56
N TYR A 88 -15.34 4.56 -8.26
CA TYR A 88 -15.82 4.76 -9.63
C TYR A 88 -16.92 5.84 -9.69
N ALA A 89 -17.89 5.78 -8.78
CA ALA A 89 -18.96 6.76 -8.72
C ALA A 89 -18.43 8.16 -8.37
N GLU A 90 -17.45 8.25 -7.47
CA GLU A 90 -16.75 9.48 -7.11
C GLU A 90 -16.08 10.12 -8.32
N GLN A 91 -15.34 9.33 -9.11
CA GLN A 91 -14.63 9.83 -10.28
C GLN A 91 -15.57 10.26 -11.41
N THR A 92 -16.67 9.53 -11.60
CA THR A 92 -17.56 9.72 -12.75
C THR A 92 -18.62 10.80 -12.51
N TYR A 93 -19.14 10.91 -11.29
CA TYR A 93 -20.37 11.68 -11.02
C TYR A 93 -20.21 12.80 -10.00
N LEU A 94 -19.11 12.85 -9.23
CA LEU A 94 -18.96 13.85 -8.17
C LEU A 94 -18.09 15.04 -8.58
N SER A 95 -18.50 16.22 -8.11
CA SER A 95 -17.68 17.42 -8.20
C SER A 95 -16.46 17.35 -7.29
N ASP A 96 -15.43 18.14 -7.60
CA ASP A 96 -14.14 18.21 -6.87
C ASP A 96 -14.34 18.36 -5.36
N LYS A 97 -15.20 19.30 -4.94
CA LYS A 97 -15.52 19.51 -3.52
C LYS A 97 -16.07 18.27 -2.82
N LYS A 98 -16.93 17.50 -3.49
CA LYS A 98 -17.50 16.27 -2.93
C LYS A 98 -16.46 15.15 -2.88
N ARG A 99 -15.61 15.04 -3.90
CA ARG A 99 -14.47 14.10 -3.93
C ARG A 99 -13.49 14.37 -2.79
N ASP A 100 -13.13 15.64 -2.59
CA ASP A 100 -12.22 16.04 -1.50
C ASP A 100 -12.77 15.74 -0.12
N TYR A 101 -14.08 15.96 0.09
CA TYR A 101 -14.74 15.60 1.35
C TYR A 101 -14.68 14.10 1.65
N LEU A 102 -14.94 13.25 0.65
CA LEU A 102 -14.89 11.80 0.80
C LEU A 102 -13.47 11.29 1.02
N ARG A 103 -12.50 11.81 0.27
CA ARG A 103 -11.08 11.55 0.49
C ARG A 103 -10.67 11.93 1.91
N THR A 104 -11.02 13.12 2.37
CA THR A 104 -10.71 13.58 3.73
C THR A 104 -11.26 12.63 4.79
N LYS A 105 -12.47 12.06 4.58
CA LYS A 105 -13.03 11.05 5.48
C LYS A 105 -12.24 9.74 5.52
N LEU A 106 -11.67 9.32 4.40
CA LEU A 106 -10.81 8.13 4.34
C LEU A 106 -9.45 8.42 5.00
N TYR A 107 -8.82 9.55 4.66
CA TYR A 107 -7.53 9.97 5.22
C TYR A 107 -7.56 10.20 6.73
N LYS A 108 -8.72 10.53 7.30
CA LYS A 108 -8.91 10.59 8.75
C LYS A 108 -8.57 9.28 9.46
N GLN A 109 -8.73 8.14 8.79
CA GLN A 109 -8.39 6.83 9.34
C GLN A 109 -8.93 6.66 10.76
N ASP A 110 -10.23 6.92 10.95
CA ASP A 110 -10.89 6.84 12.26
C ASP A 110 -11.25 5.39 12.66
N SER A 111 -10.87 4.41 11.83
CA SER A 111 -10.99 2.98 12.12
C SER A 111 -9.89 2.16 11.44
N PRO A 112 -9.57 0.95 11.96
CA PRO A 112 -8.63 0.04 11.31
C PRO A 112 -9.07 -0.34 9.88
N GLU A 113 -10.37 -0.53 9.65
CA GLU A 113 -10.93 -0.88 8.35
C GLU A 113 -10.61 0.19 7.30
N LYS A 114 -10.80 1.47 7.64
CA LYS A 114 -10.47 2.58 6.75
C LYS A 114 -8.98 2.66 6.47
N SER A 115 -8.16 2.37 7.46
CA SER A 115 -6.70 2.35 7.33
C SER A 115 -6.25 1.21 6.42
N LEU A 116 -6.91 0.06 6.49
CA LEU A 116 -6.61 -1.09 5.63
C LEU A 116 -7.02 -0.81 4.18
N LEU A 117 -8.21 -0.22 3.98
CA LEU A 117 -8.67 0.23 2.65
C LEU A 117 -7.77 1.31 2.05
N LEU A 118 -7.30 2.28 2.85
CA LEU A 118 -6.38 3.31 2.40
C LEU A 118 -5.00 2.72 2.02
N LEU A 119 -4.51 1.74 2.78
CA LEU A 119 -3.27 1.03 2.46
C LEU A 119 -3.43 0.25 1.15
N TYR A 120 -4.53 -0.48 1.00
CA TYR A 120 -4.86 -1.22 -0.20
C TYR A 120 -4.93 -0.32 -1.44
N ASP A 121 -5.60 0.84 -1.33
CA ASP A 121 -5.65 1.81 -2.42
C ASP A 121 -4.26 2.33 -2.80
N SER A 122 -3.45 2.66 -1.80
CA SER A 122 -2.07 3.13 -1.99
C SER A 122 -1.24 2.09 -2.73
N PHE A 123 -1.29 0.83 -2.31
CA PHE A 123 -0.53 -0.25 -2.92
C PHE A 123 -1.01 -0.60 -4.33
N ILE A 124 -2.30 -0.41 -4.65
CA ILE A 124 -2.79 -0.56 -6.04
C ILE A 124 -2.22 0.52 -6.94
N ASN A 125 -2.19 1.77 -6.48
CA ASN A 125 -1.59 2.86 -7.24
C ASN A 125 -0.08 2.62 -7.42
N LEU A 126 0.62 2.20 -6.37
CA LEU A 126 2.05 1.83 -6.42
C LEU A 126 2.31 0.68 -7.39
N LYS A 127 1.45 -0.36 -7.43
CA LYS A 127 1.52 -1.43 -8.43
C LYS A 127 1.44 -0.89 -9.86
N GLY A 128 0.55 0.07 -10.11
CA GLY A 128 0.46 0.74 -11.42
C GLY A 128 1.77 1.44 -11.79
N ILE A 129 2.25 2.30 -10.89
CA ILE A 129 3.46 3.10 -11.08
C ILE A 129 4.68 2.20 -11.33
N ILE A 130 4.90 1.17 -10.50
CA ILE A 130 6.08 0.31 -10.65
C ILE A 130 6.04 -0.51 -11.93
N ASN A 131 4.87 -0.98 -12.35
CA ASN A 131 4.73 -1.70 -13.61
C ASN A 131 5.06 -0.81 -14.81
N ASP A 132 4.69 0.47 -14.77
CA ASP A 132 5.04 1.43 -15.81
C ASP A 132 6.52 1.79 -15.78
N LEU A 133 7.11 1.98 -14.60
CA LEU A 133 8.56 2.20 -14.46
C LEU A 133 9.36 1.03 -15.02
N LEU A 134 8.98 -0.21 -14.73
CA LEU A 134 9.68 -1.40 -15.21
C LEU A 134 9.61 -1.57 -16.75
N LYS A 135 8.64 -0.96 -17.45
CA LYS A 135 8.62 -0.97 -18.93
C LYS A 135 9.84 -0.26 -19.54
N THR A 136 10.48 0.64 -18.80
CA THR A 136 11.69 1.36 -19.26
C THR A 136 12.94 0.47 -19.33
N LYS A 137 12.93 -0.70 -18.65
CA LYS A 137 14.03 -1.67 -18.57
C LYS A 137 15.34 -1.15 -17.98
N LYS A 138 15.38 0.08 -17.48
CA LYS A 138 16.54 0.68 -16.81
C LYS A 138 16.06 1.71 -15.79
N ILE A 139 16.52 1.60 -14.55
CA ILE A 139 16.11 2.48 -13.45
C ILE A 139 17.34 3.19 -12.88
N SER A 140 17.30 4.52 -12.89
CA SER A 140 18.31 5.35 -12.23
C SER A 140 18.17 5.29 -10.71
N TYR A 141 19.24 5.65 -10.00
CA TYR A 141 19.18 5.83 -8.54
C TYR A 141 18.09 6.81 -8.10
N SER A 142 17.90 7.91 -8.83
CA SER A 142 16.84 8.88 -8.54
C SER A 142 15.44 8.28 -8.68
N GLY A 143 15.18 7.49 -9.74
CA GLY A 143 13.91 6.80 -9.92
C GLY A 143 13.65 5.79 -8.81
N PHE A 144 14.68 5.04 -8.43
CA PHE A 144 14.64 4.10 -7.31
C PHE A 144 14.31 4.80 -5.98
N LYS A 145 15.03 5.87 -5.64
CA LYS A 145 14.82 6.62 -4.38
C LYS A 145 13.46 7.32 -4.34
N ASN A 146 13.08 8.01 -5.40
CA ASN A 146 11.80 8.71 -5.43
C ASN A 146 10.62 7.75 -5.30
N PHE A 147 10.68 6.58 -5.96
CA PHE A 147 9.66 5.55 -5.78
C PHE A 147 9.63 5.06 -4.32
N GLY A 148 10.81 4.83 -3.74
CA GLY A 148 10.95 4.47 -2.33
C GLY A 148 10.37 5.49 -1.36
N ASP A 149 10.53 6.79 -1.62
CA ASP A 149 9.99 7.84 -0.77
C ASP A 149 8.45 7.85 -0.83
N VAL A 150 7.85 7.58 -2.00
CA VAL A 150 6.40 7.43 -2.13
C VAL A 150 5.89 6.20 -1.38
N VAL A 151 6.57 5.05 -1.51
CA VAL A 151 6.24 3.83 -0.76
C VAL A 151 6.33 4.09 0.75
N SER A 152 7.44 4.67 1.21
CA SER A 152 7.69 4.96 2.62
C SER A 152 6.64 5.91 3.19
N LYS A 153 6.25 6.93 2.42
CA LYS A 153 5.17 7.86 2.80
C LYS A 153 3.83 7.13 2.95
N SER A 154 3.44 6.29 1.98
CA SER A 154 2.20 5.51 2.05
C SER A 154 2.14 4.57 3.26
N ILE A 155 3.29 4.00 3.68
CA ILE A 155 3.39 3.15 4.86
C ILE A 155 3.29 3.98 6.14
N ARG A 156 4.06 5.06 6.24
CA ARG A 156 4.19 5.88 7.45
C ARG A 156 2.95 6.75 7.74
N GLU A 157 2.20 7.13 6.72
CA GLU A 157 0.94 7.87 6.89
C GLU A 157 -0.23 6.96 7.31
N ASN A 158 -0.03 5.63 7.35
CA ASN A 158 -1.06 4.70 7.79
C ASN A 158 -1.15 4.63 9.32
N ARG A 159 -2.29 5.02 9.91
CA ARG A 159 -2.41 5.15 11.38
C ARG A 159 -2.48 3.84 12.16
N TYR A 160 -2.78 2.72 11.51
CA TYR A 160 -3.03 1.44 12.20
C TYR A 160 -2.05 0.34 11.81
N PHE A 161 -1.46 0.44 10.61
CA PHE A 161 -0.56 -0.56 10.06
C PHE A 161 0.83 0.02 9.75
N ASN A 162 1.17 1.17 10.32
CA ASN A 162 2.53 1.69 10.28
C ASN A 162 3.40 0.87 11.25
N PRO A 163 4.38 0.11 10.75
CA PRO A 163 5.22 -0.74 11.60
C PRO A 163 6.20 0.08 12.48
N PHE A 164 6.35 1.38 12.25
CA PHE A 164 7.31 2.22 12.96
C PHE A 164 6.70 3.07 14.08
N GLU A 165 5.38 3.03 14.25
CA GLU A 165 4.74 3.60 15.43
C GLU A 165 4.88 2.62 16.60
N ILE A 166 5.39 3.13 17.73
CA ILE A 166 5.58 2.41 19.00
C ILE A 166 4.48 2.86 19.97
#